data_AF-A0A2T7PDP4-F1
#
_entry.id   AF-A0A2T7PDP4-F1
#
_cell.length_a   1.000
_cell.length_b   1.000
_cell.length_c   1.000
_cell.angle_alpha   90.00
_cell.angle_beta   90.00
_cell.angle_gamma   90.00
#
_symmetry.space_group_name_H-M   'P 1'
#
loop_
_entity.id
_entity.type
_entity.pdbx_description
1 polymer ?
#
loop_
_entity_poly.entity_id
_entity_poly.type
_entity_poly.pdbx_seq_one_letter_code
_entity_poly.pdbx_strand_id
1 'polypeptide(L)'
;MKDRSYPGSFAGLLHTACKHHGQSDFERGRESVLYLLESLNRLPETKLGKLSKSGVFSNASELFFDRNPKVMHGILDLYRTGELHLPNNLCSTLIRKELEFWEVPEELISECCWKTYQSSKTSKCIIDHIDLSLSDPYGLAHQDAHHLFPLSTRLWLALEHPNHSLKAKVRADVSCLLVPCALT
;
A
#
# COMPACT_ATOMS: atom_id res chain seq x y z
N MET A 1 -33.65 -8.39 0.38
CA MET A 1 -33.16 -9.75 0.68
C MET A 1 -33.39 -10.58 -0.57
N LYS A 2 -32.34 -10.83 -1.36
CA LYS A 2 -32.42 -11.73 -2.52
C LYS A 2 -31.62 -12.95 -2.16
N ASP A 3 -32.34 -13.99 -1.79
CA ASP A 3 -31.80 -15.34 -1.61
C ASP A 3 -31.09 -15.75 -2.91
N ARG A 4 -29.83 -16.15 -2.79
CA ARG A 4 -29.10 -16.85 -3.86
C ARG A 4 -28.63 -18.18 -3.33
N SER A 5 -29.59 -19.11 -3.25
CA SER A 5 -29.27 -20.53 -3.34
C SER A 5 -28.69 -20.78 -4.73
N TYR A 6 -27.42 -21.17 -4.81
CA TYR A 6 -26.77 -21.56 -6.06
C TYR A 6 -26.97 -23.06 -6.28
N PRO A 7 -27.71 -23.50 -7.31
CA PRO A 7 -27.74 -24.89 -7.72
C PRO A 7 -26.61 -25.09 -8.76
N GLY A 8 -25.54 -25.79 -8.39
CA GLY A 8 -24.48 -26.14 -9.35
C GLY A 8 -23.12 -26.32 -8.69
N SER A 9 -22.66 -27.58 -8.72
CA SER A 9 -21.32 -28.09 -8.40
C SER A 9 -20.26 -27.06 -7.97
N PHE A 10 -19.92 -27.04 -6.68
CA PHE A 10 -18.73 -26.35 -6.17
C PHE A 10 -17.47 -26.80 -6.93
N ALA A 11 -16.62 -25.87 -7.31
CA ALA A 11 -15.40 -26.16 -8.07
C ALA A 11 -14.12 -26.20 -7.21
N GLY A 12 -14.09 -25.51 -6.06
CA GLY A 12 -12.96 -25.58 -5.14
C GLY A 12 -12.96 -24.51 -4.04
N LEU A 13 -11.94 -24.57 -3.18
CA LEU A 13 -11.70 -23.69 -2.04
C LEU A 13 -10.46 -22.81 -2.27
N LEU A 14 -10.61 -21.51 -2.11
CA LEU A 14 -9.51 -20.53 -2.18
C LEU A 14 -9.24 -20.03 -0.76
N HIS A 15 -8.04 -20.27 -0.26
CA HIS A 15 -7.62 -19.78 1.04
C HIS A 15 -6.76 -18.54 0.86
N THR A 16 -7.07 -17.51 1.61
CA THR A 16 -6.27 -16.30 1.70
C THR A 16 -5.99 -15.99 3.16
N ALA A 17 -4.74 -15.69 3.46
CA ALA A 17 -4.30 -15.32 4.79
C ALA A 17 -3.23 -14.23 4.65
N CYS A 18 -3.24 -13.26 5.56
CA CYS A 18 -2.19 -12.26 5.62
C CYS A 18 -1.28 -12.61 6.80
N LYS A 19 -0.01 -12.96 6.54
CA LYS A 19 0.99 -13.07 7.62
C LYS A 19 1.24 -11.71 8.27
N HIS A 20 0.55 -11.43 9.37
CA HIS A 20 1.01 -10.44 10.33
C HIS A 20 2.01 -11.13 11.27
N HIS A 21 3.27 -10.66 11.29
CA HIS A 21 4.35 -10.99 12.24
C HIS A 21 4.09 -12.20 13.18
N GLY A 22 4.48 -13.42 12.77
CA GLY A 22 4.49 -14.60 13.65
C GLY A 22 3.83 -15.85 13.04
N GLN A 23 4.52 -16.98 13.09
CA GLN A 23 4.12 -18.24 12.44
C GLN A 23 2.98 -18.99 13.18
N SER A 24 2.70 -18.63 14.44
CA SER A 24 1.66 -19.26 15.27
C SER A 24 0.23 -18.78 15.00
N ASP A 25 0.05 -17.65 14.30
CA ASP A 25 -1.27 -17.07 14.03
C ASP A 25 -1.81 -17.41 12.61
N PHE A 26 -1.04 -18.17 11.82
CA PHE A 26 -1.37 -18.52 10.44
C PHE A 26 -2.70 -19.29 10.30
N GLU A 27 -3.08 -20.11 11.30
CA GLU A 27 -4.34 -20.86 11.28
C GLU A 27 -5.56 -20.02 11.68
N ARG A 28 -5.37 -18.90 12.41
CA ARG A 28 -6.46 -18.06 12.93
C ARG A 28 -6.92 -16.97 11.95
N GLY A 29 -6.12 -16.67 10.93
CA GLY A 29 -6.40 -15.66 9.90
C GLY A 29 -6.78 -16.21 8.52
N ARG A 30 -7.09 -17.52 8.42
CA ARG A 30 -7.43 -18.17 7.14
C ARG A 30 -8.87 -17.84 6.78
N GLU A 31 -9.06 -16.98 5.79
CA GLU A 31 -10.37 -16.77 5.17
C GLU A 31 -10.48 -17.70 3.96
N SER A 32 -11.47 -18.60 4.03
CA SER A 32 -11.76 -19.58 2.99
C SER A 32 -12.93 -19.07 2.14
N VAL A 33 -12.71 -18.90 0.85
CA VAL A 33 -13.75 -18.44 -0.08
C VAL A 33 -13.99 -19.49 -1.15
N LEU A 34 -15.26 -19.81 -1.37
CA LEU A 34 -15.70 -20.75 -2.38
C LEU A 34 -15.79 -20.05 -3.74
N TYR A 35 -15.25 -20.67 -4.79
CA TYR A 35 -15.36 -20.16 -6.16
C TYR A 35 -15.90 -21.21 -7.12
N LEU A 36 -16.43 -20.72 -8.24
CA LEU A 36 -16.88 -21.55 -9.36
C LEU A 36 -15.91 -21.32 -10.53
N LEU A 37 -15.37 -22.40 -11.10
CA LEU A 37 -14.44 -22.33 -12.24
C LEU A 37 -15.01 -21.55 -13.42
N GLU A 38 -16.31 -21.69 -13.66
CA GLU A 38 -17.03 -20.96 -14.71
C GLU A 38 -17.01 -19.44 -14.50
N SER A 39 -17.01 -18.98 -13.25
CA SER A 39 -16.91 -17.53 -12.95
C SER A 39 -15.52 -17.00 -13.30
N LEU A 40 -14.45 -17.79 -13.08
CA LEU A 40 -13.08 -17.38 -13.37
C LEU A 40 -12.80 -17.21 -14.87
N ASN A 41 -13.52 -17.94 -15.72
CA ASN A 41 -13.38 -17.84 -17.18
C ASN A 41 -13.91 -16.53 -17.77
N ARG A 42 -14.68 -15.75 -17.00
CA ARG A 42 -15.22 -14.46 -17.46
C ARG A 42 -14.15 -13.41 -17.72
N LEU A 43 -13.05 -13.45 -16.98
CA LEU A 43 -11.90 -12.55 -17.15
C LEU A 43 -10.65 -13.40 -17.36
N PRO A 44 -10.35 -13.83 -18.59
CA PRO A 44 -9.21 -14.71 -18.87
C PRO A 44 -7.85 -14.03 -18.74
N GLU A 45 -7.82 -12.70 -18.82
CA GLU A 45 -6.58 -11.89 -18.81
C GLU A 45 -5.99 -11.74 -17.41
N THR A 46 -6.80 -11.96 -16.37
CA THR A 46 -6.38 -11.86 -14.98
C THR A 46 -5.63 -13.12 -14.56
N LYS A 47 -4.89 -13.00 -13.45
CA LYS A 47 -4.11 -14.11 -12.90
C LYS A 47 -4.97 -15.35 -12.57
N LEU A 48 -6.15 -15.14 -11.98
CA LEU A 48 -7.06 -16.26 -11.66
C LEU A 48 -7.64 -16.90 -12.93
N GLY A 49 -7.92 -16.11 -13.96
CA GLY A 49 -8.35 -16.63 -15.26
C GLY A 49 -7.27 -17.48 -15.94
N LYS A 50 -6.01 -17.05 -15.86
CA LYS A 50 -4.85 -17.81 -16.35
C LYS A 50 -4.66 -19.12 -15.59
N LEU A 51 -4.78 -19.10 -14.27
CA LEU A 51 -4.72 -20.30 -13.43
C LEU A 51 -5.87 -21.28 -13.73
N SER A 52 -7.06 -20.76 -14.04
CA SER A 52 -8.20 -21.55 -14.54
C SER A 52 -7.87 -22.28 -15.83
N LYS A 53 -7.33 -21.57 -16.82
CA LYS A 53 -6.93 -22.19 -18.11
C LYS A 53 -5.80 -23.20 -17.97
N SER A 54 -4.88 -22.99 -17.03
CA SER A 54 -3.77 -23.90 -16.78
C SER A 54 -4.21 -25.22 -16.12
N GLY A 55 -5.49 -25.39 -15.78
CA GLY A 55 -6.00 -26.61 -15.16
C GLY A 55 -5.56 -26.79 -13.70
N VAL A 56 -5.01 -25.76 -13.06
CA VAL A 56 -4.55 -25.84 -11.66
C VAL A 56 -5.70 -26.19 -10.72
N PHE A 57 -6.93 -25.82 -11.08
CA PHE A 57 -8.15 -26.04 -10.31
C PHE A 57 -8.94 -27.31 -10.67
N SER A 58 -8.48 -28.14 -11.62
CA SER A 58 -9.28 -29.28 -12.12
C SER A 58 -9.48 -30.40 -11.10
N ASN A 59 -8.69 -30.44 -10.03
CA ASN A 59 -8.60 -31.58 -9.12
C ASN A 59 -9.11 -31.25 -7.71
N ALA A 60 -10.12 -30.38 -7.57
CA ALA A 60 -10.62 -29.90 -6.28
C ALA A 60 -9.49 -29.40 -5.36
N SER A 61 -8.52 -28.70 -5.95
CA SER A 61 -7.32 -28.23 -5.27
C SER A 61 -7.65 -26.99 -4.43
N GLU A 62 -7.26 -27.07 -3.16
CA GLU A 62 -7.19 -25.91 -2.28
C GLU A 62 -5.99 -25.07 -2.69
N LEU A 63 -6.24 -23.83 -3.15
CA LEU A 63 -5.16 -22.88 -3.44
C LEU A 63 -4.99 -21.89 -2.30
N PHE A 64 -3.74 -21.69 -1.89
CA PHE A 64 -3.38 -20.78 -0.82
C PHE A 64 -2.67 -19.55 -1.37
N PHE A 65 -3.15 -18.37 -0.98
CA PHE A 65 -2.54 -17.09 -1.30
C PHE A 65 -2.21 -16.35 0.00
N ASP A 66 -0.93 -16.00 0.20
CA ASP A 66 -0.47 -15.19 1.35
C ASP A 66 -0.67 -13.69 1.05
N ARG A 67 -1.93 -13.27 0.90
CA ARG A 67 -2.34 -11.92 0.48
C ARG A 67 -3.46 -11.37 1.35
N ASN A 68 -3.86 -10.12 1.12
CA ASN A 68 -4.92 -9.51 1.91
C ASN A 68 -6.29 -10.12 1.56
N PRO A 69 -6.99 -10.73 2.53
CA PRO A 69 -8.23 -11.44 2.23
C PRO A 69 -9.38 -10.47 1.91
N LYS A 70 -9.40 -9.26 2.48
CA LYS A 70 -10.44 -8.26 2.20
C LYS A 70 -10.47 -7.82 0.74
N VAL A 71 -9.29 -7.68 0.11
CA VAL A 71 -9.22 -7.33 -1.31
C VAL A 71 -9.59 -8.52 -2.17
N MET A 72 -9.15 -9.73 -1.80
CA MET A 72 -9.53 -10.97 -2.48
C MET A 72 -11.04 -11.11 -2.63
N HIS A 73 -11.82 -10.79 -1.58
CA HIS A 73 -13.28 -10.86 -1.65
C HIS A 73 -13.85 -9.96 -2.75
N GLY A 74 -13.40 -8.70 -2.83
CA GLY A 74 -13.81 -7.78 -3.90
C GLY A 74 -13.41 -8.28 -5.29
N ILE A 75 -12.23 -8.88 -5.42
CA ILE A 75 -11.77 -9.50 -6.67
C ILE A 75 -12.65 -10.69 -7.06
N LEU A 76 -13.04 -11.56 -6.12
CA LEU A 76 -13.93 -12.69 -6.40
C LEU A 76 -15.34 -12.23 -6.75
N ASP A 77 -15.82 -11.16 -6.11
CA ASP A 77 -17.12 -10.57 -6.44
C ASP A 77 -17.12 -9.96 -7.83
N LEU A 78 -16.02 -9.36 -8.30
CA LEU A 78 -15.86 -8.92 -9.70
C LEU A 78 -16.15 -10.06 -10.70
N TYR A 79 -15.67 -11.29 -10.47
CA TYR A 79 -16.01 -12.42 -11.36
C TYR A 79 -17.50 -12.79 -11.29
N ARG A 80 -18.16 -12.58 -10.15
CA ARG A 80 -19.57 -12.93 -9.96
C ARG A 80 -20.51 -11.85 -10.52
N THR A 81 -20.27 -10.59 -10.21
CA THR A 81 -21.14 -9.44 -10.49
C THR A 81 -20.74 -8.70 -11.77
N GLY A 82 -19.45 -8.73 -12.14
CA GLY A 82 -18.89 -7.90 -13.21
C GLY A 82 -18.46 -6.51 -12.76
N GLU A 83 -18.66 -6.15 -11.49
CA GLU A 83 -18.30 -4.84 -10.93
C GLU A 83 -17.34 -5.01 -9.75
N LEU A 84 -16.24 -4.26 -9.74
CA LEU A 84 -15.28 -4.28 -8.63
C LEU A 84 -15.63 -3.20 -7.60
N HIS A 85 -15.97 -3.65 -6.41
CA HIS A 85 -16.12 -2.79 -5.23
C HIS A 85 -14.90 -2.91 -4.32
N LEU A 86 -14.45 -1.76 -3.81
CA LEU A 86 -13.29 -1.67 -2.94
C LEU A 86 -13.71 -1.57 -1.47
N PRO A 87 -12.99 -2.21 -0.53
CA PRO A 87 -13.27 -2.07 0.90
C PRO A 87 -12.90 -0.69 1.43
N ASN A 88 -13.80 -0.06 2.19
CA ASN A 88 -13.70 1.34 2.65
C ASN A 88 -12.56 1.65 3.65
N ASN A 89 -11.81 0.65 4.11
CA ASN A 89 -10.81 0.78 5.18
C ASN A 89 -9.38 0.39 4.75
N LEU A 90 -9.10 0.39 3.45
CA LEU A 90 -7.76 0.07 2.94
C LEU A 90 -7.15 1.26 2.20
N CYS A 91 -5.83 1.41 2.35
CA CYS A 91 -5.06 2.42 1.62
C CYS A 91 -5.10 2.15 0.11
N SER A 92 -5.24 3.20 -0.71
CA SER A 92 -5.21 3.11 -2.17
C SER A 92 -3.93 2.46 -2.71
N THR A 93 -2.78 2.67 -2.06
CA THR A 93 -1.53 1.98 -2.43
C THR A 93 -1.61 0.48 -2.21
N LEU A 94 -2.22 0.04 -1.10
CA LEU A 94 -2.37 -1.38 -0.81
C LEU A 94 -3.31 -2.01 -1.84
N ILE A 95 -4.45 -1.36 -2.11
CA ILE A 95 -5.40 -1.80 -3.13
C ILE A 95 -4.71 -1.91 -4.49
N ARG A 96 -3.97 -0.87 -4.91
CA ARG A 96 -3.22 -0.88 -6.17
C ARG A 96 -2.25 -2.06 -6.26
N LYS A 97 -1.47 -2.32 -5.21
CA LYS A 97 -0.54 -3.46 -5.17
C LYS A 97 -1.25 -4.82 -5.28
N GLU A 98 -2.45 -4.94 -4.71
CA GLU A 98 -3.27 -6.15 -4.88
C GLU A 98 -3.83 -6.25 -6.31
N LEU A 99 -4.35 -5.16 -6.89
CA LEU A 99 -4.84 -5.15 -8.27
C LEU A 99 -3.73 -5.53 -9.27
N GLU A 100 -2.52 -5.00 -9.08
CA GLU A 100 -1.33 -5.37 -9.85
C GLU A 100 -0.99 -6.86 -9.67
N PHE A 101 -1.06 -7.40 -8.44
CA PHE A 101 -0.81 -8.83 -8.19
C PHE A 101 -1.84 -9.75 -8.84
N TRP A 102 -3.12 -9.35 -8.85
CA TRP A 102 -4.22 -10.11 -9.46
C TRP A 102 -4.35 -9.88 -10.97
N GLU A 103 -3.56 -8.95 -11.51
CA GLU A 103 -3.60 -8.51 -12.91
C GLU A 103 -5.00 -8.02 -13.29
N VAL A 104 -5.63 -7.28 -12.38
CA VAL A 104 -6.96 -6.70 -12.58
C VAL A 104 -6.82 -5.22 -12.94
N PRO A 105 -7.35 -4.78 -14.10
CA PRO A 105 -7.29 -3.37 -14.49
C PRO A 105 -8.02 -2.46 -13.49
N GLU A 106 -7.46 -1.29 -13.21
CA GLU A 106 -8.07 -0.27 -12.33
C GLU A 106 -9.39 0.26 -12.93
N GLU A 107 -9.57 0.13 -14.25
CA GLU A 107 -10.75 0.55 -15.00
C GLU A 107 -12.01 -0.26 -14.65
N LEU A 108 -11.86 -1.44 -14.05
CA LEU A 108 -12.99 -2.28 -13.62
C LEU A 108 -13.58 -1.84 -12.27
N ILE A 109 -12.94 -0.88 -11.59
CA ILE A 109 -13.46 -0.30 -10.35
C ILE A 109 -14.78 0.41 -10.65
N SER A 110 -15.83 -0.01 -9.95
CA SER A 110 -17.16 0.59 -10.05
C SER A 110 -17.15 2.09 -9.72
N GLU A 111 -18.06 2.84 -10.35
CA GLU A 111 -18.15 4.30 -10.19
C GLU A 111 -18.31 4.73 -8.71
N CYS A 112 -19.01 3.91 -7.91
CA CYS A 112 -19.22 4.18 -6.49
C CYS A 112 -17.93 4.20 -5.67
N CYS A 113 -16.91 3.44 -6.06
CA CYS A 113 -15.62 3.38 -5.37
C CYS A 113 -14.56 4.23 -6.06
N TRP A 114 -14.71 4.49 -7.36
CA TRP A 114 -13.71 5.15 -8.20
C TRP A 114 -13.30 6.53 -7.66
N LYS A 115 -14.28 7.38 -7.31
CA LYS A 115 -14.00 8.75 -6.82
C LYS A 115 -13.13 8.75 -5.56
N THR A 116 -13.47 7.89 -4.59
CA THR A 116 -12.73 7.76 -3.32
C THR A 116 -11.33 7.19 -3.55
N TYR A 117 -11.20 6.20 -4.43
CA TYR A 117 -9.92 5.61 -4.79
C TYR A 117 -9.00 6.63 -5.47
N GLN A 118 -9.51 7.39 -6.44
CA GLN A 118 -8.74 8.41 -7.13
C GLN A 118 -8.33 9.56 -6.21
N SER A 119 -9.24 10.03 -5.35
CA SER A 119 -8.94 11.07 -4.36
C SER A 119 -7.81 10.65 -3.43
N SER A 120 -7.90 9.46 -2.84
CA SER A 120 -6.86 8.95 -1.93
C SER A 120 -5.52 8.69 -2.62
N LYS A 121 -5.51 8.26 -3.89
CA LYS A 121 -4.30 8.12 -4.71
C LYS A 121 -3.63 9.48 -4.95
N THR A 122 -4.41 10.50 -5.31
CA THR A 122 -3.92 11.87 -5.52
C THR A 122 -3.39 12.48 -4.23
N SER A 123 -4.12 12.37 -3.13
CA SER A 123 -3.66 12.87 -1.82
C SER A 123 -2.33 12.28 -1.43
N LYS A 124 -2.12 10.98 -1.66
CA LYS A 124 -0.85 10.34 -1.37
C LYS A 124 0.29 10.84 -2.26
N CYS A 125 0.06 10.98 -3.56
CA CYS A 125 1.06 11.54 -4.48
C CYS A 125 1.50 12.95 -4.05
N ILE A 126 0.55 13.77 -3.58
CA ILE A 126 0.85 15.12 -3.05
C ILE A 126 1.71 15.03 -1.79
N ILE A 127 1.36 14.15 -0.85
CA ILE A 127 2.14 13.95 0.38
C ILE A 127 3.57 13.50 0.03
N ASP A 128 3.72 12.52 -0.86
CA ASP A 128 5.02 12.01 -1.27
C ASP A 128 5.87 13.12 -1.95
N HIS A 129 5.24 13.98 -2.77
CA HIS A 129 5.92 15.13 -3.37
C HIS A 129 6.37 16.16 -2.34
N ILE A 130 5.54 16.44 -1.33
CA ILE A 130 5.88 17.35 -0.24
C ILE A 130 7.04 16.77 0.57
N ASP A 131 6.99 15.48 0.92
CA ASP A 131 8.04 14.81 1.70
C ASP A 131 9.38 14.85 0.96
N LEU A 132 9.37 14.58 -0.35
CA LEU A 132 10.54 14.74 -1.21
C LEU A 132 11.07 16.19 -1.21
N SER A 133 10.18 17.18 -1.30
CA SER A 133 10.56 18.60 -1.27
C SER A 133 11.14 19.03 0.08
N LEU A 134 10.68 18.42 1.18
CA LEU A 134 11.19 18.67 2.54
C LEU A 134 12.50 17.93 2.82
N SER A 135 12.77 16.82 2.10
CA SER A 135 13.99 16.04 2.26
C SER A 135 15.25 16.71 1.69
N ASP A 136 15.08 17.55 0.66
CA ASP A 136 16.15 18.39 0.11
C ASP A 136 15.62 19.81 -0.20
N PRO A 137 15.33 20.62 0.83
CA PRO A 137 14.75 21.94 0.66
C PRO A 137 15.72 22.94 -0.01
N TYR A 138 16.97 22.53 -0.22
CA TYR A 138 18.05 23.37 -0.76
C TYR A 138 18.70 22.82 -2.04
N GLY A 139 18.26 21.66 -2.56
CA GLY A 139 18.79 21.06 -3.79
C GLY A 139 20.25 20.56 -3.69
N LEU A 140 20.72 20.23 -2.49
CA LEU A 140 22.12 19.88 -2.20
C LEU A 140 22.52 18.52 -2.77
N ALA A 141 21.56 17.63 -3.07
CA ALA A 141 21.86 16.28 -3.55
C ALA A 141 22.33 16.24 -5.01
N HIS A 142 22.17 17.33 -5.78
CA HIS A 142 22.38 17.34 -7.22
C HIS A 142 23.29 18.47 -7.71
N GLN A 143 24.24 18.93 -6.90
CA GLN A 143 25.19 19.94 -7.36
C GLN A 143 26.63 19.59 -6.99
N ASP A 144 27.36 19.12 -8.01
CA ASP A 144 28.81 19.20 -8.10
C ASP A 144 29.24 20.63 -7.73
N ALA A 145 29.72 20.73 -6.50
CA ALA A 145 29.94 21.99 -5.83
C ALA A 145 31.28 22.59 -6.24
N HIS A 146 31.27 23.65 -7.03
CA HIS A 146 32.23 24.75 -6.89
C HIS A 146 31.58 26.00 -7.47
N HIS A 147 30.84 26.77 -6.66
CA HIS A 147 30.93 28.23 -6.59
C HIS A 147 29.79 28.79 -5.73
N LEU A 148 30.09 28.86 -4.43
CA LEU A 148 29.54 29.76 -3.42
C LEU A 148 28.04 29.64 -3.10
N PHE A 149 27.72 28.68 -2.22
CA PHE A 149 26.57 28.83 -1.32
C PHE A 149 26.68 30.14 -0.51
N PRO A 150 25.63 30.98 -0.46
CA PRO A 150 25.61 32.18 0.36
C PRO A 150 25.95 31.90 1.82
N LEU A 151 26.71 32.80 2.45
CA LEU A 151 27.10 32.68 3.86
C LEU A 151 25.88 32.60 4.79
N SER A 152 24.79 33.30 4.44
CA SER A 152 23.51 33.24 5.17
C SER A 152 22.92 31.84 5.21
N THR A 153 22.91 31.13 4.09
CA THR A 153 22.39 29.75 3.99
C THR A 153 23.25 28.78 4.80
N ARG A 154 24.58 28.93 4.75
CA ARG A 154 25.49 28.10 5.56
C ARG A 154 25.34 28.36 7.06
N LEU A 155 25.12 29.62 7.45
CA LEU A 155 24.92 29.99 8.84
C LEU A 155 23.60 29.44 9.39
N TRP A 156 22.54 29.52 8.58
CA TRP A 156 21.22 29.03 8.94
C TRP A 156 21.20 27.50 9.10
N LEU A 157 21.78 26.76 8.14
CA LEU A 157 21.96 25.30 8.23
C LEU A 157 22.82 24.86 9.42
N ALA A 158 23.85 25.64 9.78
CA ALA A 158 24.69 25.36 10.94
C ALA A 158 23.98 25.60 12.28
N LEU A 159 22.93 26.42 12.30
CA LEU A 159 22.09 26.65 13.48
C LEU A 159 21.02 25.56 13.63
N GLU A 160 20.50 25.04 12.51
CA GLU A 160 19.44 24.03 12.51
C GLU A 160 19.94 22.60 12.77
N HIS A 161 21.20 22.31 12.42
CA HIS A 161 21.85 21.02 12.70
C HIS A 161 23.11 21.18 13.59
N PRO A 162 22.96 21.38 14.91
CA PRO A 162 24.09 21.61 15.82
C PRO A 162 25.01 20.39 15.99
N ASN A 163 24.57 19.22 15.56
CA ASN A 163 25.21 17.92 15.74
C ASN A 163 26.12 17.50 14.57
N HIS A 164 26.19 18.30 13.49
CA HIS A 164 27.00 17.98 12.31
C HIS A 164 28.39 18.65 12.29
N SER A 165 28.72 19.48 13.29
CA SER A 165 30.02 20.14 13.40
C SER A 165 30.45 20.28 14.87
N LEU A 166 31.70 19.89 15.18
CA LEU A 166 32.28 19.95 16.52
C LEU A 166 32.17 21.34 17.18
N LYS A 167 32.12 22.41 16.37
CA LYS A 167 31.99 23.80 16.84
C LYS A 167 30.58 24.17 17.31
N ALA A 168 29.54 23.43 16.90
CA ALA A 168 28.15 23.71 17.25
C ALA A 168 27.70 23.01 18.55
N LYS A 169 28.33 21.89 18.93
CA LYS A 169 28.14 21.25 20.24
C LYS A 169 28.47 22.20 21.40
N VAL A 170 29.56 22.97 21.27
CA VAL A 170 29.97 23.98 22.26
C VAL A 170 28.91 25.07 22.45
N ARG A 171 28.17 25.44 21.39
CA ARG A 171 27.16 26.51 21.47
C ARG A 171 25.86 26.04 22.10
N ALA A 172 25.44 24.80 21.84
CA ALA A 172 24.29 24.18 22.50
C ALA A 172 24.53 24.03 24.01
N ASP A 173 25.73 23.59 24.40
CA ASP A 173 26.12 23.48 25.81
C ASP A 173 26.12 24.84 26.52
N VAL A 174 26.66 25.90 25.89
CA VAL A 174 26.63 27.26 26.44
C VAL A 174 25.19 27.80 26.56
N SER A 175 24.33 27.50 25.59
CA SER A 175 22.91 27.90 25.64
C SER A 175 22.15 27.18 26.76
N CYS A 176 22.39 25.89 26.98
CA CYS A 176 21.79 25.13 28.08
C CYS A 176 22.26 25.61 29.46
N LEU A 177 23.46 26.17 29.57
CA LEU A 177 24.00 26.74 30.81
C LEU A 177 23.54 28.18 31.09
N LEU A 178 23.08 28.90 30.07
CA LEU A 178 22.58 30.28 30.22
C LEU A 178 21.13 30.36 30.72
N VAL A 179 20.31 29.35 30.42
CA VAL A 179 18.88 29.34 30.82
C VAL A 179 18.68 29.26 32.35
N PRO A 180 19.46 28.48 33.12
CA PRO A 180 19.35 28.46 34.58
C PRO A 180 19.85 29.74 35.27
N CYS A 181 20.85 30.43 34.71
CA CYS A 181 21.44 31.64 35.30
C CYS A 181 20.57 32.90 35.17
N ALA A 182 19.54 32.89 34.31
CA ALA A 182 18.62 34.01 34.14
C ALA A 182 17.41 33.98 35.09
N LEU A 183 17.30 32.95 35.95
CA LEU A 183 16.17 32.74 36.88
C LEU A 183 16.59 32.72 38.37
N THR A 184 17.82 33.12 38.68
CA THR A 184 18.32 33.38 40.05
C THR A 184 18.83 34.79 40.16
#